data_AF-W9YQV0-F1
#
_entry.id   AF-W9YQV0-F1
#
_cell.length_a   1.000
_cell.length_b   1.000
_cell.length_c   1.000
_cell.angle_alpha   90.00
_cell.angle_beta   90.00
_cell.angle_gamma   90.00
#
_symmetry.space_group_name_H-M   'P 1'
#
loop_
_entity.id
_entity.type
_entity.pdbx_description
1 polymer ?
#
loop_
_entity_poly.entity_id
_entity_poly.type
_entity_poly.pdbx_seq_one_letter_code
_entity_poly.pdbx_strand_id
1 'polypeptide(L)'
;MPWLPWLQDCPEYDHEVGLVDLSMFIHMCKFRHLQSKITCASAQLKPEDSKPFITSMLVEIKDWERQSEAFVRGKDDEEGYFSSLWLRRGCAVLEVQLYSMYGIVTATATAAEMVVSLFNACCATCHAFRKVQKSHQLAPQWIDTIFEFQAGVTLLYLIWSKNIASQDWQAAERAVRDCRSTLVILATVAPVVESFINCIDALVTMVFNETQNVPDTAERKAGSEQELQEAMQKAIDAGVAPHIRDMLHEMSKGREII
;
A
#
# COMPACT_ATOMS: atom_id res chain seq x y z
N MET A 1 -45.63 13.81 32.21
CA MET A 1 -44.90 13.04 31.17
C MET A 1 -45.73 11.81 30.83
N PRO A 2 -45.90 11.44 29.56
CA PRO A 2 -46.63 10.22 29.20
C PRO A 2 -45.80 8.99 29.59
N TRP A 3 -46.48 8.04 30.22
CA TRP A 3 -45.94 6.75 30.65
C TRP A 3 -45.78 5.85 29.42
N LEU A 4 -44.54 5.44 29.12
CA LEU A 4 -44.21 4.61 27.97
C LEU A 4 -44.02 3.16 28.44
N PRO A 5 -44.90 2.21 28.04
CA PRO A 5 -44.92 0.85 28.59
C PRO A 5 -43.63 0.05 28.32
N TRP A 6 -42.94 0.31 27.21
CA TRP A 6 -41.73 -0.42 26.82
C TRP A 6 -40.49 -0.09 27.66
N LEU A 7 -40.56 0.93 28.53
CA LEU A 7 -39.50 1.22 29.50
C LEU A 7 -39.55 0.27 30.71
N GLN A 8 -40.65 -0.48 30.90
CA GLN A 8 -40.77 -1.48 31.98
C GLN A 8 -40.08 -2.81 31.63
N ASP A 9 -39.85 -3.07 30.34
CA ASP A 9 -39.14 -4.26 29.85
C ASP A 9 -37.62 -4.05 29.75
N CYS A 10 -37.12 -2.89 30.18
CA CYS A 10 -35.69 -2.63 30.22
C CYS A 10 -35.10 -3.38 31.43
N PRO A 11 -34.23 -4.39 31.24
CA PRO A 11 -33.59 -5.07 32.36
C PRO A 11 -32.84 -4.04 33.21
N GLU A 12 -32.89 -4.19 34.54
CA GLU A 12 -32.11 -3.35 35.46
C GLU A 12 -30.64 -3.40 35.05
N TYR A 13 -30.17 -2.29 34.47
CA TYR A 13 -28.85 -2.18 33.86
C TYR A 13 -27.82 -1.98 34.98
N ASP A 14 -27.40 -3.08 35.60
CA ASP A 14 -26.42 -3.08 36.71
C ASP A 14 -24.97 -3.28 36.22
N HIS A 15 -24.70 -2.89 34.99
CA HIS A 15 -23.35 -2.82 34.45
C HIS A 15 -23.02 -1.36 34.16
N GLU A 16 -21.92 -0.87 34.73
CA GLU A 16 -21.22 0.30 34.22
C GLU A 16 -21.22 0.18 32.69
N VAL A 17 -21.93 1.08 32.02
CA VAL A 17 -21.91 1.15 30.56
C VAL A 17 -20.48 1.52 30.21
N GLY A 18 -19.65 0.49 29.99
CA GLY A 18 -18.29 0.66 29.50
C GLY A 18 -18.39 1.55 28.28
N LEU A 19 -17.83 2.76 28.39
CA LEU A 19 -17.82 3.72 27.30
C LEU A 19 -17.28 3.00 26.07
N VAL A 20 -18.08 2.98 24.99
CA VAL A 20 -17.66 2.36 23.73
C VAL A 20 -16.37 3.04 23.28
N ASP A 21 -15.30 2.27 23.14
CA ASP A 21 -14.02 2.80 22.70
C ASP A 21 -14.08 3.18 21.21
N LEU A 22 -14.23 4.48 20.94
CA LEU A 22 -14.30 5.03 19.58
C LEU A 22 -12.93 5.34 18.97
N SER A 23 -11.82 4.97 19.62
CA SER A 23 -10.47 5.31 19.16
C SER A 23 -10.19 4.82 17.73
N MET A 24 -10.57 3.58 17.41
CA MET A 24 -10.40 3.02 16.07
C MET A 24 -11.14 3.85 15.02
N PHE A 25 -12.40 4.22 15.31
CA PHE A 25 -13.21 5.02 14.39
C PHE A 25 -12.53 6.37 14.12
N ILE A 26 -11.99 7.02 15.16
CA ILE A 26 -11.25 8.28 15.02
C ILE A 26 -10.01 8.10 14.12
N HIS A 27 -9.20 7.05 14.33
CA HIS A 27 -8.03 6.78 13.49
C HIS A 27 -8.41 6.46 12.05
N MET A 28 -9.46 5.67 11.82
CA MET A 28 -9.98 5.39 10.48
C MET A 28 -10.49 6.65 9.79
N CYS A 29 -11.23 7.50 10.50
CA CYS A 29 -11.67 8.80 9.99
C CYS A 29 -10.48 9.68 9.62
N LYS A 30 -9.44 9.75 10.47
CA LYS A 30 -8.24 10.54 10.18
C LYS A 30 -7.47 9.98 8.99
N PHE A 31 -7.27 8.67 8.91
CA PHE A 31 -6.66 8.00 7.75
C PHE A 31 -7.41 8.33 6.46
N ARG A 32 -8.74 8.14 6.44
CA ARG A 32 -9.58 8.43 5.27
C ARG A 32 -9.56 9.91 4.90
N HIS A 33 -9.55 10.80 5.89
CA HIS A 33 -9.45 12.23 5.67
C HIS A 33 -8.12 12.61 5.01
N LEU A 34 -6.99 12.08 5.50
CA LEU A 34 -5.68 12.30 4.89
C LEU A 34 -5.61 11.72 3.47
N GLN A 35 -6.10 10.49 3.28
CA GLN A 35 -6.20 9.86 1.96
C GLN A 35 -7.03 10.70 0.98
N SER A 36 -8.16 11.24 1.43
CA SER A 36 -9.01 12.13 0.63
C SER A 36 -8.30 13.43 0.28
N LYS A 37 -7.61 14.07 1.23
CA LYS A 37 -6.84 15.30 0.97
C LYS A 37 -5.76 15.07 -0.09
N ILE A 38 -5.02 13.96 0.03
CA ILE A 38 -4.00 13.51 -0.92
C ILE A 38 -4.63 13.36 -2.31
N THR A 39 -5.69 12.55 -2.42
CA THR A 39 -6.36 12.23 -3.70
C THR A 39 -7.01 13.46 -4.35
N CYS A 40 -7.65 14.33 -3.58
CA CYS A 40 -8.30 15.53 -4.13
C CYS A 40 -7.28 16.57 -4.61
N ALA A 41 -6.17 16.71 -3.89
CA ALA A 41 -5.13 17.66 -4.25
C ALA A 41 -4.42 17.26 -5.55
N SER A 42 -4.13 15.97 -5.78
CA SER A 42 -3.40 15.54 -6.98
C SER A 42 -4.11 15.84 -8.29
N ALA A 43 -5.44 15.85 -8.30
CA ALA A 43 -6.20 16.21 -9.50
C ALA A 43 -6.05 17.68 -9.91
N GLN A 44 -5.61 18.55 -8.99
CA GLN A 44 -5.62 20.01 -9.17
C GLN A 44 -4.24 20.66 -8.97
N LEU A 45 -3.26 19.93 -8.43
CA LEU A 45 -1.97 20.51 -8.08
C LEU A 45 -1.07 20.68 -9.30
N LYS A 46 -0.46 21.86 -9.40
CA LYS A 46 0.55 22.12 -10.42
C LYS A 46 1.92 21.58 -9.99
N PRO A 47 2.81 21.25 -10.93
CA PRO A 47 4.16 20.75 -10.60
C PRO A 47 4.95 21.67 -9.66
N GLU A 48 4.81 22.99 -9.78
CA GLU A 48 5.49 23.97 -8.92
C GLU A 48 5.01 23.95 -7.46
N ASP A 49 3.76 23.57 -7.21
CA ASP A 49 3.14 23.55 -5.88
C ASP A 49 3.34 22.20 -5.17
N SER A 50 3.91 21.22 -5.89
CA SER A 50 4.09 19.83 -5.46
C SER A 50 4.90 19.66 -4.19
N LYS A 51 6.12 20.18 -4.17
CA LYS A 51 7.06 20.02 -3.07
C LYS A 51 6.55 20.67 -1.77
N PRO A 52 5.99 21.90 -1.80
CA PRO A 52 5.32 22.47 -0.63
C PRO A 52 4.16 21.60 -0.11
N PHE A 53 3.30 21.10 -1.01
CA PHE A 53 2.17 20.26 -0.61
C PHE A 53 2.63 18.93 0.02
N ILE A 54 3.58 18.24 -0.61
CA ILE A 54 4.15 16.99 -0.08
C ILE A 54 4.75 17.23 1.30
N THR A 55 5.55 18.29 1.45
CA THR A 55 6.19 18.62 2.73
C THR A 55 5.14 18.88 3.81
N SER A 56 4.09 19.65 3.48
CA SER A 56 2.98 19.91 4.41
C SER A 56 2.25 18.62 4.81
N MET A 57 1.97 17.74 3.85
CA MET A 57 1.27 16.49 4.11
C MET A 57 2.11 15.51 4.93
N LEU A 58 3.42 15.44 4.67
CA LEU A 58 4.34 14.62 5.47
C LEU A 58 4.41 15.08 6.92
N VAL A 59 4.46 16.39 7.16
CA VAL A 59 4.39 16.94 8.52
C VAL A 59 3.09 16.50 9.20
N GLU A 60 1.95 16.65 8.53
CA GLU A 60 0.66 16.25 9.09
C GLU A 60 0.56 14.74 9.40
N ILE A 61 1.09 13.89 8.52
CA ILE A 61 1.17 12.44 8.72
C ILE A 61 2.06 12.11 9.92
N LYS A 62 3.25 12.72 10.02
CA LYS A 62 4.21 12.47 11.12
C LYS A 62 3.72 12.99 12.46
N ASP A 63 3.06 14.14 12.47
CA ASP A 63 2.44 14.68 13.69
C ASP A 63 1.30 13.76 14.15
N TRP A 64 0.46 13.28 13.23
CA TRP A 64 -0.57 12.30 13.56
C TRP A 64 0.02 10.99 14.08
N GLU A 65 1.07 10.47 13.45
CA GLU A 65 1.79 9.28 13.90
C GLU A 65 2.29 9.45 15.33
N ARG A 66 3.00 10.56 15.62
CA ARG A 66 3.55 10.85 16.95
C ARG A 66 2.47 11.01 18.02
N GLN A 67 1.40 11.76 17.72
CA GLN A 67 0.29 11.99 18.65
C GLN A 67 -0.46 10.68 18.95
N SER A 68 -0.60 9.82 17.96
CA SER A 68 -1.30 8.54 18.08
C SER A 68 -0.44 7.47 18.76
N GLU A 69 0.89 7.47 18.56
CA GLU A 69 1.80 6.58 19.30
C GLU A 69 1.75 6.81 20.82
N ALA A 70 1.62 8.07 21.25
CA ALA A 70 1.48 8.42 22.67
C ALA A 70 0.17 7.89 23.28
N PHE A 71 -0.88 7.78 22.47
CA PHE A 71 -2.20 7.27 22.87
C PHE A 71 -2.23 5.74 22.93
N VAL A 72 -1.55 5.05 22.00
CA VAL A 72 -1.56 3.58 21.92
C VAL A 72 -0.69 2.92 22.99
N ARG A 73 0.43 3.54 23.41
CA ARG A 73 1.30 3.00 24.48
C ARG A 73 0.65 2.92 25.87
N GLY A 74 -0.51 3.54 26.05
CA GLY A 74 -1.23 3.59 27.32
C GLY A 74 -2.30 2.51 27.50
N LYS A 75 -2.46 1.58 26.55
CA LYS A 75 -3.47 0.50 26.62
C LYS A 75 -2.79 -0.85 26.78
N ASP A 76 -3.24 -1.62 27.77
CA ASP A 76 -2.66 -2.92 28.17
C ASP A 76 -2.87 -4.06 27.14
N ASP A 77 -3.65 -3.82 26.08
CA ASP A 77 -3.86 -4.75 24.95
C ASP A 77 -3.29 -4.13 23.66
N GLU A 78 -2.01 -4.42 23.37
CA GLU A 78 -1.30 -3.95 22.17
C GLU A 78 -1.69 -4.71 20.87
N GLU A 79 -2.78 -5.48 20.88
CA GLU A 79 -3.16 -6.38 19.77
C GLU A 79 -4.26 -5.80 18.84
N GLY A 80 -4.25 -6.23 17.58
CA GLY A 80 -5.24 -5.85 16.56
C GLY A 80 -5.08 -4.44 15.98
N TYR A 81 -6.21 -3.87 15.51
CA TYR A 81 -6.31 -2.52 14.94
C TYR A 81 -5.96 -1.38 15.91
N PHE A 82 -5.68 -1.73 17.16
CA PHE A 82 -5.36 -0.80 18.24
C PHE A 82 -3.84 -0.61 18.41
N SER A 83 -3.02 -1.32 17.64
CA SER A 83 -1.57 -1.31 17.82
C SER A 83 -0.87 -0.15 17.09
N SER A 84 0.28 0.23 17.64
CA SER A 84 1.16 1.22 17.01
C SER A 84 1.68 0.73 15.65
N LEU A 85 1.72 -0.59 15.46
CA LEU A 85 2.11 -1.21 14.19
C LEU A 85 1.07 -0.95 13.09
N TRP A 86 -0.22 -1.04 13.41
CA TRP A 86 -1.28 -0.74 12.44
C TRP A 86 -1.27 0.73 12.03
N LEU A 87 -1.10 1.64 13.00
CA LEU A 87 -0.98 3.08 12.72
C LEU A 87 0.21 3.38 11.80
N ARG A 88 1.40 2.86 12.13
CA ARG A 88 2.61 3.03 11.30
C ARG A 88 2.41 2.51 9.89
N ARG A 89 1.72 1.38 9.76
CA ARG A 89 1.33 0.84 8.45
C ARG A 89 0.41 1.81 7.69
N GLY A 90 -0.61 2.36 8.34
CA GLY A 90 -1.48 3.38 7.74
C GLY A 90 -0.70 4.61 7.26
N CYS A 91 0.23 5.11 8.07
CA CYS A 91 1.10 6.21 7.67
C CYS A 91 1.97 5.85 6.45
N ALA A 92 2.58 4.66 6.42
CA ALA A 92 3.37 4.21 5.27
C ALA A 92 2.54 4.12 3.98
N VAL A 93 1.29 3.64 4.05
CA VAL A 93 0.37 3.62 2.90
C VAL A 93 0.05 5.04 2.41
N LEU A 94 -0.17 6.00 3.32
CA LEU A 94 -0.39 7.40 2.96
C LEU A 94 0.86 8.02 2.31
N GLU A 95 2.05 7.68 2.77
CA GLU A 95 3.32 8.11 2.16
C GLU A 95 3.46 7.56 0.73
N VAL A 96 3.17 6.27 0.50
CA VAL A 96 3.16 5.69 -0.86
C VAL A 96 2.19 6.45 -1.75
N GLN A 97 0.95 6.68 -1.31
CA GLN A 97 -0.03 7.44 -2.09
C GLN A 97 0.46 8.87 -2.38
N LEU A 98 1.02 9.55 -1.37
CA LEU A 98 1.50 10.92 -1.51
C LEU A 98 2.61 11.03 -2.57
N TYR A 99 3.58 10.13 -2.53
CA TYR A 99 4.71 10.14 -3.47
C TYR A 99 4.32 9.61 -4.86
N SER A 100 3.45 8.59 -4.96
CA SER A 100 3.00 8.03 -6.24
C SER A 100 2.19 9.02 -7.08
N MET A 101 1.58 10.04 -6.47
CA MET A 101 0.86 11.09 -7.19
C MET A 101 1.79 12.02 -7.97
N TYR A 102 3.06 12.09 -7.59
CA TYR A 102 4.08 12.77 -8.39
C TYR A 102 4.73 11.74 -9.28
N GLY A 103 4.11 11.59 -10.46
CA GLY A 103 4.51 10.63 -11.45
C GLY A 103 6.03 10.59 -11.63
N ILE A 104 6.51 9.39 -11.93
CA ILE A 104 7.92 9.02 -12.17
C ILE A 104 8.50 9.73 -13.43
N VAL A 105 7.84 10.79 -13.94
CA VAL A 105 7.98 11.33 -15.30
C VAL A 105 8.51 12.77 -15.30
N THR A 106 9.38 13.16 -14.36
CA THR A 106 10.12 14.42 -14.53
C THR A 106 11.61 14.23 -14.30
N ALA A 107 12.44 14.56 -15.30
CA ALA A 107 13.89 14.59 -15.18
C ALA A 107 14.34 15.85 -14.41
N THR A 108 13.89 16.00 -13.17
CA THR A 108 14.31 17.08 -12.27
C THR A 108 14.99 16.49 -11.04
N ALA A 109 15.94 17.22 -10.44
CA ALA A 109 16.59 16.78 -9.19
C ALA A 109 15.57 16.49 -8.07
N THR A 110 14.45 17.22 -8.06
CA THR A 110 13.34 17.01 -7.13
C THR A 110 12.61 15.69 -7.36
N ALA A 111 12.50 15.25 -8.61
CA ALA A 111 11.91 13.95 -8.93
C ALA A 111 12.78 12.79 -8.43
N ALA A 112 14.11 12.92 -8.49
CA ALA A 112 15.02 11.90 -7.97
C ALA A 112 14.87 11.73 -6.44
N GLU A 113 14.74 12.82 -5.68
CA GLU A 113 14.45 12.79 -4.23
C GLU A 113 13.10 12.12 -3.93
N MET A 114 12.08 12.43 -4.73
CA MET A 114 10.73 11.85 -4.58
C MET A 114 10.71 10.36 -4.92
N VAL A 115 11.44 9.93 -5.95
CA VAL A 115 11.60 8.52 -6.34
C VAL A 115 12.22 7.69 -5.22
N VAL A 116 13.29 8.19 -4.60
CA VAL A 116 13.92 7.50 -3.46
C VAL A 116 12.97 7.43 -2.27
N SER A 117 12.21 8.50 -2.03
CA SER A 117 11.22 8.54 -0.95
C SER A 117 10.06 7.57 -1.19
N LEU A 118 9.57 7.48 -2.43
CA LEU A 118 8.56 6.50 -2.85
C LEU A 118 9.07 5.07 -2.67
N PHE A 119 10.30 4.79 -3.12
CA PHE A 119 10.93 3.49 -2.95
C PHE A 119 10.98 3.07 -1.46
N ASN A 120 11.44 3.97 -0.60
CA ASN A 120 11.52 3.73 0.84
C ASN A 120 10.12 3.52 1.45
N ALA A 121 9.12 4.29 1.03
CA ALA A 121 7.74 4.15 1.48
C ALA A 121 7.13 2.80 1.04
N CYS A 122 7.40 2.34 -0.19
CA CYS A 122 6.98 1.03 -0.67
C CYS A 122 7.63 -0.09 0.14
N CYS A 123 8.95 -0.04 0.36
CA CYS A 123 9.64 -1.02 1.19
C CYS A 123 9.11 -1.04 2.63
N ALA A 124 8.89 0.13 3.22
CA ALA A 124 8.34 0.25 4.56
C ALA A 124 6.93 -0.34 4.67
N THR A 125 6.08 -0.10 3.66
CA THR A 125 4.72 -0.66 3.60
C THR A 125 4.75 -2.19 3.58
N CYS A 126 5.52 -2.79 2.67
CA CYS A 126 5.61 -4.24 2.56
C CYS A 126 6.17 -4.90 3.85
N HIS A 127 7.16 -4.27 4.49
CA HIS A 127 7.72 -4.75 5.75
C HIS A 127 6.78 -4.55 6.95
N ALA A 128 6.07 -3.42 7.02
CA ALA A 128 5.14 -3.12 8.10
C ALA A 128 3.99 -4.15 8.13
N PHE A 129 3.50 -4.55 6.96
CA PHE A 129 2.48 -5.59 6.84
C PHE A 129 2.96 -6.92 7.42
N ARG A 130 4.18 -7.34 7.07
CA ARG A 130 4.77 -8.57 7.60
C ARG A 130 4.94 -8.53 9.13
N LYS A 131 5.21 -7.36 9.71
CA LYS A 131 5.28 -7.19 11.17
C LYS A 131 3.91 -7.32 11.83
N VAL A 132 2.89 -6.63 11.31
CA VAL A 132 1.49 -6.72 11.79
C VAL A 132 0.96 -8.16 11.67
N GLN A 133 1.35 -8.87 10.61
CA GLN A 133 1.01 -10.27 10.42
C GLN A 133 1.64 -11.19 11.47
N LYS A 134 2.93 -11.02 11.75
CA LYS A 134 3.64 -11.82 12.76
C LYS A 134 3.11 -11.62 14.17
N SER A 135 2.52 -10.46 14.46
CA SER A 135 1.89 -10.19 15.75
C SER A 135 0.44 -10.70 15.85
N HIS A 136 -0.07 -11.44 14.86
CA HIS A 136 -1.47 -11.93 14.81
C HIS A 136 -2.53 -10.81 14.83
N GLN A 137 -2.17 -9.59 14.45
CA GLN A 137 -3.03 -8.39 14.57
C GLN A 137 -3.84 -8.10 13.31
N LEU A 138 -3.89 -9.02 12.35
CA LEU A 138 -4.62 -8.84 11.11
C LEU A 138 -6.09 -9.15 11.32
N ALA A 139 -6.96 -8.15 11.20
CA ALA A 139 -8.25 -8.45 10.60
C ALA A 139 -8.09 -8.34 9.07
N PRO A 140 -8.37 -9.41 8.33
CA PRO A 140 -8.16 -9.44 6.89
C PRO A 140 -9.24 -8.61 6.20
N GLN A 141 -8.96 -7.33 5.95
CA GLN A 141 -9.82 -6.52 5.09
C GLN A 141 -9.29 -6.54 3.66
N TRP A 142 -10.19 -6.78 2.72
CA TRP A 142 -9.92 -6.75 1.28
C TRP A 142 -9.11 -5.52 0.84
N ILE A 143 -9.40 -4.35 1.42
CA ILE A 143 -8.74 -3.09 1.06
C ILE A 143 -7.24 -3.07 1.38
N ASP A 144 -6.84 -3.82 2.41
CA ASP A 144 -5.44 -3.92 2.82
C ASP A 144 -4.61 -4.66 1.76
N THR A 145 -5.23 -5.64 1.10
CA THR A 145 -4.64 -6.38 -0.03
C THR A 145 -4.31 -5.48 -1.19
N ILE A 146 -5.22 -4.55 -1.52
CA ILE A 146 -5.03 -3.64 -2.64
C ILE A 146 -3.80 -2.78 -2.40
N PHE A 147 -3.68 -2.13 -1.23
CA PHE A 147 -2.52 -1.27 -0.96
C PHE A 147 -1.20 -2.03 -0.97
N GLU A 148 -1.19 -3.26 -0.46
CA GLU A 148 0.00 -4.11 -0.48
C GLU A 148 0.42 -4.45 -1.92
N PHE A 149 -0.55 -4.85 -2.76
CA PHE A 149 -0.30 -5.12 -4.17
C PHE A 149 0.21 -3.87 -4.90
N GLN A 150 -0.39 -2.71 -4.65
CA GLN A 150 0.02 -1.44 -5.26
C GLN A 150 1.46 -1.05 -4.88
N ALA A 151 1.85 -1.24 -3.62
CA ALA A 151 3.22 -1.01 -3.16
C ALA A 151 4.21 -1.97 -3.85
N GLY A 152 3.85 -3.26 -3.98
CA GLY A 152 4.66 -4.26 -4.67
C GLY A 152 4.85 -3.95 -6.16
N VAL A 153 3.79 -3.61 -6.88
CA VAL A 153 3.86 -3.22 -8.30
C VAL A 153 4.69 -1.96 -8.48
N THR A 154 4.49 -0.94 -7.64
CA THR A 154 5.25 0.32 -7.72
C THR A 154 6.75 0.07 -7.51
N LEU A 155 7.10 -0.78 -6.55
CA LEU A 155 8.48 -1.16 -6.29
C LEU A 155 9.14 -1.86 -7.49
N LEU A 156 8.44 -2.82 -8.09
CA LEU A 156 8.90 -3.53 -9.29
C LEU A 156 9.03 -2.58 -10.48
N TYR A 157 8.08 -1.66 -10.65
CA TYR A 157 8.13 -0.64 -11.70
C TYR A 157 9.35 0.28 -11.53
N LEU A 158 9.68 0.71 -10.31
CA LEU A 158 10.85 1.55 -10.04
C LEU A 158 12.19 0.86 -10.37
N ILE A 159 12.28 -0.45 -10.13
CA ILE A 159 13.43 -1.27 -10.51
C ILE A 159 13.49 -1.38 -12.04
N TRP A 160 12.36 -1.74 -12.66
CA TRP A 160 12.22 -1.90 -14.10
C TRP A 160 12.50 -0.59 -14.86
N SER A 161 12.13 0.56 -14.33
CA SER A 161 12.38 1.85 -14.97
C SER A 161 13.81 2.37 -14.73
N LYS A 162 14.68 1.60 -14.04
CA LYS A 162 16.06 1.95 -13.65
C LYS A 162 16.15 3.23 -12.80
N ASN A 163 15.09 3.52 -12.04
CA ASN A 163 15.05 4.70 -11.19
C ASN A 163 15.71 4.49 -9.83
N ILE A 164 16.20 3.28 -9.57
CA ILE A 164 16.83 2.88 -8.31
C ILE A 164 18.22 2.27 -8.57
N ALA A 165 19.18 2.59 -7.72
CA ALA A 165 20.53 2.09 -7.81
C ALA A 165 20.60 0.58 -7.51
N SER A 166 21.55 -0.11 -8.13
CA SER A 166 21.73 -1.57 -7.97
C SER A 166 21.99 -2.01 -6.53
N GLN A 167 22.59 -1.14 -5.72
CA GLN A 167 22.84 -1.37 -4.30
C GLN A 167 21.56 -1.54 -3.45
N ASP A 168 20.43 -0.98 -3.89
CA ASP A 168 19.16 -1.02 -3.17
C ASP A 168 18.29 -2.23 -3.55
N TRP A 169 18.72 -3.02 -4.55
CA TRP A 169 17.94 -4.16 -5.05
C TRP A 169 17.70 -5.23 -3.99
N GLN A 170 18.67 -5.49 -3.10
CA GLN A 170 18.48 -6.45 -2.01
C GLN A 170 17.39 -6.01 -1.02
N ALA A 171 17.20 -4.70 -0.82
CA ALA A 171 16.10 -4.20 -0.02
C ALA A 171 14.76 -4.42 -0.76
N ALA A 172 14.75 -4.13 -2.06
CA ALA A 172 13.58 -4.29 -2.90
C ALA A 172 13.13 -5.76 -3.01
N GLU A 173 14.04 -6.71 -3.28
CA GLU A 173 13.76 -8.15 -3.31
C GLU A 173 13.14 -8.64 -2.01
N ARG A 174 13.68 -8.20 -0.86
CA ARG A 174 13.14 -8.55 0.45
C ARG A 174 11.73 -8.01 0.64
N ALA A 175 11.48 -6.75 0.26
CA ALA A 175 10.18 -6.12 0.35
C ALA A 175 9.15 -6.79 -0.57
N VAL A 176 9.50 -7.10 -1.84
CA VAL A 176 8.62 -7.82 -2.77
C VAL A 176 8.29 -9.23 -2.24
N ARG A 177 9.26 -9.93 -1.66
CA ARG A 177 9.01 -11.24 -1.03
C ARG A 177 8.05 -11.15 0.16
N ASP A 178 8.19 -10.11 0.98
CA ASP A 178 7.28 -9.86 2.10
C ASP A 178 5.86 -9.53 1.59
N CYS A 179 5.75 -8.69 0.55
CA CYS A 179 4.49 -8.40 -0.15
C CYS A 179 3.82 -9.67 -0.67
N ARG A 180 4.54 -10.50 -1.43
CA ARG A 180 4.03 -11.78 -1.92
C ARG A 180 3.56 -12.69 -0.79
N SER A 181 4.35 -12.80 0.29
CA SER A 181 4.01 -13.63 1.45
C SER A 181 2.71 -13.18 2.11
N THR A 182 2.50 -11.87 2.20
CA THR A 182 1.25 -11.27 2.66
C THR A 182 0.08 -11.63 1.75
N LEU A 183 0.23 -11.46 0.43
CA LEU A 183 -0.84 -11.76 -0.54
C LEU A 183 -1.25 -13.24 -0.49
N VAL A 184 -0.29 -14.17 -0.35
CA VAL A 184 -0.57 -15.61 -0.19
C VAL A 184 -1.45 -15.88 1.03
N ILE A 185 -1.20 -15.18 2.14
CA ILE A 185 -2.02 -15.33 3.35
C ILE A 185 -3.42 -14.76 3.10
N LEU A 186 -3.53 -13.61 2.46
CA LEU A 186 -4.82 -12.98 2.16
C LEU A 186 -5.64 -13.76 1.12
N ALA A 187 -5.00 -14.53 0.25
CA ALA A 187 -5.70 -15.42 -0.68
C ALA A 187 -6.47 -16.54 0.03
N THR A 188 -6.09 -16.93 1.25
CA THR A 188 -6.83 -17.93 2.04
C THR A 188 -8.25 -17.47 2.41
N VAL A 189 -8.48 -16.15 2.42
CA VAL A 189 -9.76 -15.54 2.81
C VAL A 189 -10.46 -14.82 1.64
N ALA A 190 -9.75 -14.54 0.54
CA ALA A 190 -10.29 -13.87 -0.62
C ALA A 190 -9.65 -14.43 -1.92
N PRO A 191 -10.36 -15.29 -2.68
CA PRO A 191 -9.81 -15.92 -3.89
C PRO A 191 -9.36 -14.94 -4.98
N VAL A 192 -9.99 -13.77 -5.06
CA VAL A 192 -9.60 -12.69 -5.98
C VAL A 192 -8.16 -12.19 -5.76
N VAL A 193 -7.55 -12.47 -4.61
CA VAL A 193 -6.14 -12.13 -4.34
C VAL A 193 -5.16 -13.00 -5.15
N GLU A 194 -5.59 -14.17 -5.62
CA GLU A 194 -4.74 -15.04 -6.45
C GLU A 194 -4.31 -14.34 -7.75
N SER A 195 -5.15 -13.49 -8.34
CA SER A 195 -4.74 -12.71 -9.51
C SER A 195 -3.63 -11.70 -9.20
N PHE A 196 -3.60 -11.15 -7.99
CA PHE A 196 -2.52 -10.27 -7.54
C PHE A 196 -1.21 -11.03 -7.33
N ILE A 197 -1.27 -12.24 -6.75
CA ILE A 197 -0.09 -13.10 -6.58
C ILE A 197 0.52 -13.46 -7.93
N ASN A 198 -0.32 -13.94 -8.86
CA ASN A 198 0.12 -14.34 -10.20
C ASN A 198 0.75 -13.15 -10.95
N CYS A 199 0.16 -11.97 -10.82
CA CYS A 199 0.71 -10.75 -11.41
C CYS A 199 2.08 -10.37 -10.81
N ILE A 200 2.22 -10.42 -9.48
CA ILE A 200 3.51 -10.15 -8.82
C ILE A 200 4.57 -11.16 -9.26
N ASP A 201 4.24 -12.45 -9.31
CA ASP A 201 5.18 -13.50 -9.71
C ASP A 201 5.66 -13.32 -11.15
N ALA A 202 4.75 -13.05 -12.08
CA ALA A 202 5.10 -12.77 -13.48
C ALA A 202 6.00 -11.53 -13.61
N LEU A 203 5.69 -10.45 -12.88
CA LEU A 203 6.50 -9.23 -12.87
C LEU A 203 7.88 -9.46 -12.25
N VAL A 204 7.99 -10.19 -11.14
CA VAL A 204 9.28 -10.54 -10.53
C VAL A 204 10.16 -11.26 -11.54
N THR A 205 9.62 -12.29 -12.20
CA THR A 205 10.35 -13.04 -13.23
C THR A 205 10.82 -12.10 -14.35
N MET A 206 9.94 -11.25 -14.90
CA MET A 206 10.30 -10.30 -15.95
C MET A 206 11.39 -9.32 -15.49
N VAL A 207 11.16 -8.60 -14.38
CA VAL A 207 12.05 -7.54 -13.91
C VAL A 207 13.42 -8.09 -13.54
N PHE A 208 13.50 -9.19 -12.79
CA PHE A 208 14.79 -9.71 -12.35
C PHE A 208 15.53 -10.46 -13.48
N ASN A 209 14.85 -11.11 -14.42
CA ASN A 209 15.49 -11.76 -15.57
C ASN A 209 16.11 -10.74 -16.54
N GLU A 210 15.39 -9.67 -16.88
CA GLU A 210 15.92 -8.57 -17.71
C GLU A 210 17.17 -7.95 -17.09
N THR A 211 17.17 -7.90 -15.78
CA THR A 211 18.21 -7.26 -14.99
C THR A 211 19.47 -8.14 -14.87
N GLN A 212 19.31 -9.46 -14.88
CA GLN A 212 20.40 -10.44 -14.83
C GLN A 212 20.99 -10.79 -16.21
N ASN A 213 20.52 -10.16 -17.30
CA ASN A 213 20.94 -10.43 -18.68
C ASN A 213 20.92 -11.93 -19.04
N VAL A 214 19.92 -12.67 -18.55
CA VAL A 214 19.78 -14.08 -18.88
C VAL A 214 19.32 -14.19 -20.34
N PRO A 215 20.06 -14.88 -21.24
CA PRO A 215 19.65 -15.00 -22.63
C PRO A 215 18.43 -15.93 -22.73
N ASP A 216 17.27 -15.33 -22.97
CA ASP A 216 16.05 -16.08 -23.24
C ASP A 216 15.93 -16.45 -24.72
N THR A 217 15.45 -17.66 -24.98
CA THR A 217 15.05 -18.07 -26.33
C THR A 217 13.77 -17.32 -26.73
N ALA A 218 13.62 -17.02 -28.02
CA ALA A 218 12.46 -16.26 -28.53
C ALA A 218 11.11 -16.90 -28.16
N GLU A 219 11.04 -18.23 -28.10
CA GLU A 219 9.85 -18.97 -27.69
C GLU A 219 9.53 -18.83 -26.19
N ARG A 220 10.56 -18.83 -25.33
CA ARG A 220 10.38 -18.58 -23.87
C ARG A 220 9.92 -17.15 -23.62
N LYS A 221 10.49 -16.20 -24.36
CA LYS A 221 10.13 -14.79 -24.25
C LYS A 221 8.66 -14.56 -24.64
N ALA A 222 8.22 -15.12 -25.76
CA ALA A 222 6.83 -15.00 -26.21
C ALA A 222 5.82 -15.65 -25.25
N GLY A 223 6.15 -16.83 -24.70
CA GLY A 223 5.31 -17.48 -23.68
C GLY A 223 5.22 -16.67 -22.38
N SER A 224 6.37 -16.16 -21.91
CA SER A 224 6.42 -15.33 -20.69
C SER A 224 5.69 -13.98 -20.85
N GLU A 225 5.71 -13.37 -22.04
CA GLU A 225 4.98 -12.13 -22.33
C GLU A 225 3.47 -12.34 -22.32
N GLN A 226 2.98 -13.46 -22.88
CA GLN A 226 1.56 -13.80 -22.85
C GLN A 226 1.09 -14.09 -21.42
N GLU A 227 1.83 -14.89 -20.66
CA GLU A 227 1.51 -15.19 -19.25
C GLU A 227 1.45 -13.91 -18.40
N LEU A 228 2.40 -12.99 -18.62
CA LEU A 228 2.43 -11.69 -17.97
C LEU A 228 1.18 -10.87 -18.30
N GLN A 229 0.82 -10.74 -19.57
CA GLN A 229 -0.37 -9.98 -19.99
C GLN A 229 -1.66 -10.56 -19.40
N GLU A 230 -1.82 -11.88 -19.40
CA GLU A 230 -2.98 -12.55 -18.82
C GLU A 230 -3.08 -12.33 -17.30
N ALA A 231 -1.95 -12.44 -16.58
CA ALA A 231 -1.92 -12.22 -15.13
C ALA A 231 -2.25 -10.76 -14.78
N MET A 232 -1.72 -9.81 -15.55
CA MET A 232 -1.99 -8.40 -15.36
C MET A 232 -3.44 -8.03 -15.66
N GLN A 233 -4.03 -8.55 -16.73
CA GLN A 233 -5.43 -8.28 -17.06
C GLN A 233 -6.36 -8.75 -15.95
N LYS A 234 -6.13 -9.95 -15.41
CA LYS A 234 -6.88 -10.46 -14.26
C LYS A 234 -6.73 -9.57 -13.02
N ALA A 235 -5.53 -9.06 -12.76
CA ALA A 235 -5.32 -8.11 -11.66
C ALA A 235 -6.05 -6.77 -11.91
N ILE A 236 -6.06 -6.26 -13.14
CA ILE A 236 -6.76 -5.04 -13.51
C ILE A 236 -8.27 -5.20 -13.32
N ASP A 237 -8.82 -6.32 -13.79
CA ASP A 237 -10.25 -6.66 -13.67
C ASP A 237 -10.69 -6.82 -12.21
N ALA A 238 -9.76 -7.20 -11.32
CA ALA A 238 -9.99 -7.25 -9.87
C ALA A 238 -10.07 -5.86 -9.18
N GLY A 239 -9.83 -4.76 -9.91
CA GLY A 239 -10.10 -3.40 -9.43
C GLY A 239 -8.89 -2.66 -8.85
N VAL A 240 -7.82 -2.54 -9.63
CA VAL A 240 -6.63 -1.73 -9.26
C VAL A 240 -6.83 -0.24 -9.52
N ALA A 241 -6.04 0.60 -8.86
CA ALA A 241 -6.07 2.04 -9.12
C ALA A 241 -5.57 2.38 -10.54
N PRO A 242 -6.06 3.47 -11.18
CA PRO A 242 -5.68 3.82 -12.55
C PRO A 242 -4.17 3.92 -12.77
N HIS A 243 -3.43 4.58 -11.88
CA HIS A 243 -1.98 4.74 -11.99
C HIS A 243 -1.22 3.40 -11.96
N ILE A 244 -1.73 2.40 -11.23
CA ILE A 244 -1.13 1.07 -11.15
C ILE A 244 -1.40 0.31 -12.43
N ARG A 245 -2.62 0.40 -12.98
CA ARG A 245 -2.94 -0.13 -14.31
C ARG A 245 -2.02 0.47 -15.37
N ASP A 246 -1.74 1.77 -15.31
CA ASP A 246 -0.88 2.44 -16.28
C ASP A 246 0.58 1.95 -16.17
N MET A 247 1.14 1.83 -14.95
CA MET A 247 2.45 1.20 -14.71
C MET A 247 2.53 -0.23 -15.23
N LEU A 248 1.49 -1.03 -14.97
CA LEU A 248 1.36 -2.39 -15.48
C LEU A 248 1.45 -2.36 -17.01
N HIS A 249 0.58 -1.61 -17.68
CA HIS A 249 0.58 -1.54 -19.15
C HIS A 249 1.94 -1.12 -19.74
N GLU A 250 2.63 -0.17 -19.13
CA GLU A 250 3.98 0.22 -19.56
C GLU A 250 4.97 -0.94 -19.48
N MET A 251 5.00 -1.67 -18.36
CA MET A 251 5.86 -2.84 -18.22
C MET A 251 5.55 -3.93 -19.25
N SER A 252 4.27 -4.17 -19.59
CA SER A 252 3.90 -5.20 -20.58
C SER A 252 4.30 -4.89 -22.02
N LYS A 253 4.52 -3.61 -22.36
CA LYS A 253 4.96 -3.22 -23.71
C LYS A 253 6.46 -3.41 -23.91
N GLY A 254 7.21 -3.70 -22.83
CA GLY A 254 8.67 -3.73 -22.83
C GLY A 254 9.26 -2.33 -23.00
N ARG A 255 10.58 -2.19 -22.82
CA ARG A 255 11.26 -0.94 -23.15
C ARG A 255 11.37 -0.81 -24.67
N GLU A 256 10.65 0.13 -25.26
CA GLU A 256 11.02 0.64 -26.58
C GLU A 256 12.42 1.26 -26.45
N ILE A 257 13.41 0.59 -27.04
CA ILE A 257 14.77 1.13 -27.13
C ILE A 257 14.70 2.30 -28.10
N ILE A 258 14.72 3.53 -27.56
CA ILE A 258 15.06 4.74 -28.32
C ILE A 258 16.57 4.93 -28.24
#